data_AF-A0A816Z6R3-F1
#
_entry.id   AF-A0A816Z6R3-F1
#
_cell.length_a   1.000
_cell.length_b   1.000
_cell.length_c   1.000
_cell.angle_alpha   90.00
_cell.angle_beta   90.00
_cell.angle_gamma   90.00
#
_symmetry.space_group_name_H-M   'P 1'
#
loop_
_entity.id
_entity.type
_entity.pdbx_description
1 polymer ?
#
loop_
_entity_poly.entity_id
_entity_poly.type
_entity_poly.pdbx_seq_one_letter_code
_entity_poly.pdbx_strand_id
1 'polypeptide(L)'
;MTVTCLKGNVLPHRNIRSTDVANKIALCEAWHNAEPHPSIFSEQTPKCPCHVLASFPKVFNDGSKVWKTDPGCIASQHPNTCKYHKGAHGCYRFAYKSTGPGAQCCYNKNGVWIKDPHRGAGTLDRERAPDSFFDLSQLAAHHHHDVVPWENCCKDPAVPRDVCQLYFDKRPPGVCEKYTF
;
A
#
# COMPACT_ATOMS: atom_id res chain seq x y z
N MET A 1 -6.84 24.84 -8.29
CA MET A 1 -5.78 25.82 -8.65
C MET A 1 -4.87 25.15 -9.66
N THR A 2 -4.84 25.66 -10.88
CA THR A 2 -4.04 25.14 -12.00
C THR A 2 -2.79 26.01 -12.09
N VAL A 3 -1.61 25.43 -11.95
CA VAL A 3 -0.34 26.15 -12.15
C VAL A 3 0.11 25.88 -13.59
N THR A 4 0.03 26.92 -14.42
CA THR A 4 0.48 26.89 -15.82
C THR A 4 1.91 27.43 -15.88
N CYS A 5 2.83 26.70 -16.51
CA CYS A 5 4.14 27.24 -16.89
C CYS A 5 4.28 27.35 -18.41
N LEU A 6 5.06 28.36 -18.82
CA LEU A 6 5.40 28.79 -20.17
C LEU A 6 6.08 27.69 -21.00
N LYS A 7 5.34 26.70 -21.51
CA LYS A 7 5.70 25.87 -22.70
C LYS A 7 4.62 24.85 -23.13
N GLY A 8 3.36 25.03 -22.75
CA GLY A 8 2.24 24.28 -23.33
C GLY A 8 2.10 22.81 -22.90
N ASN A 9 3.07 22.23 -22.17
CA ASN A 9 2.91 20.92 -21.56
C ASN A 9 2.34 21.08 -20.15
N VAL A 10 1.06 20.74 -19.99
CA VAL A 10 0.46 20.54 -18.66
C VAL A 10 1.15 19.32 -18.06
N LEU A 11 2.07 19.52 -17.12
CA LEU A 11 2.46 18.43 -16.24
C LEU A 11 1.22 18.11 -15.40
N PRO A 12 0.64 16.91 -15.52
CA PRO A 12 -0.49 16.57 -14.69
C PRO A 12 0.02 16.61 -13.24
N HIS A 13 -0.69 17.38 -12.41
CA HIS A 13 -0.34 17.53 -11.01
C HIS A 13 -0.19 16.12 -10.44
N ARG A 14 1.02 15.76 -10.01
CA ARG A 14 1.45 14.36 -9.81
C ARG A 14 0.63 13.56 -8.78
N ASN A 15 -0.28 14.26 -8.10
CA ASN A 15 -1.05 13.80 -6.95
C ASN A 15 -2.56 14.04 -7.13
N ILE A 16 -3.03 14.06 -8.38
CA ILE A 16 -4.46 14.10 -8.71
C ILE A 16 -4.86 12.72 -9.26
N ARG A 17 -6.04 12.26 -8.83
CA ARG A 17 -6.69 11.10 -9.44
C ARG A 17 -7.25 11.51 -10.80
N SER A 18 -6.88 10.80 -11.86
CA SER A 18 -7.51 10.96 -13.18
C SER A 18 -8.69 9.99 -13.38
N THR A 19 -9.65 10.38 -14.21
CA THR A 19 -10.74 9.51 -14.74
C THR A 19 -10.47 9.01 -16.15
N ASP A 20 -9.52 9.61 -16.87
CA ASP A 20 -9.09 9.18 -18.20
C ASP A 20 -7.89 8.23 -18.09
N VAL A 21 -7.91 7.14 -18.87
CA VAL A 21 -6.92 6.04 -18.79
C VAL A 21 -5.54 6.49 -19.24
N ALA A 22 -5.42 7.26 -20.32
CA ALA A 22 -4.12 7.73 -20.79
C ALA A 22 -3.46 8.67 -19.76
N ASN A 23 -4.25 9.58 -19.17
CA ASN A 23 -3.79 10.45 -18.09
C ASN A 23 -3.41 9.67 -16.82
N LYS A 24 -4.14 8.59 -16.49
CA LYS A 24 -3.79 7.71 -15.36
C LYS A 24 -2.40 7.08 -15.55
N ILE A 25 -2.12 6.55 -16.74
CA ILE A 25 -0.82 5.95 -17.07
C ILE A 25 0.28 6.99 -16.93
N ALA A 26 0.14 8.16 -17.57
CA ALA A 26 1.13 9.23 -17.49
C ALA A 26 1.39 9.72 -16.05
N LEU A 27 0.34 9.82 -15.23
CA LEU A 27 0.45 10.16 -13.80
C LEU A 27 1.17 9.08 -12.99
N CYS A 28 0.89 7.80 -13.26
CA CYS A 28 1.56 6.68 -12.62
C CYS A 28 3.07 6.69 -12.92
N GLU A 29 3.44 6.84 -14.19
CA GLU A 29 4.84 6.91 -14.64
C GLU A 29 5.56 8.13 -14.03
N ALA A 30 4.91 9.30 -14.06
CA ALA A 30 5.47 10.51 -13.48
C ALA A 30 5.68 10.39 -11.96
N TRP A 31 4.75 9.74 -11.25
CA TRP A 31 4.90 9.44 -9.83
C TRP A 31 6.05 8.44 -9.60
N HIS A 32 6.09 7.33 -10.34
CA HIS A 32 7.14 6.31 -10.19
C HIS A 32 8.54 6.90 -10.37
N ASN A 33 8.72 7.75 -11.38
CA ASN A 33 10.01 8.40 -11.65
C ASN A 33 10.43 9.41 -10.56
N ALA A 34 9.46 10.02 -9.88
CA ALA A 34 9.71 10.98 -8.81
C ALA A 34 9.84 10.32 -7.43
N GLU A 35 9.24 9.15 -7.24
CA GLU A 35 9.18 8.47 -5.96
C GLU A 35 10.56 7.90 -5.58
N PRO A 36 11.05 8.11 -4.34
CA PRO A 36 12.32 7.56 -3.90
C PRO A 36 12.39 6.04 -4.01
N HIS A 37 13.61 5.49 -4.01
CA HIS A 37 13.80 4.06 -3.98
C HIS A 37 13.18 3.47 -2.69
N PRO A 38 12.43 2.35 -2.76
CA PRO A 38 11.67 1.81 -1.62
C PRO A 38 12.54 1.41 -0.42
N SER A 39 13.84 1.13 -0.64
CA SER A 39 14.78 0.76 0.44
C SER A 39 14.83 1.77 1.58
N ILE A 40 14.66 3.07 1.26
CA ILE A 40 14.65 4.17 2.24
C ILE A 40 13.53 3.97 3.27
N PHE A 41 12.41 3.38 2.87
CA PHE A 41 11.27 3.14 3.75
C PHE A 41 11.30 1.73 4.32
N SER A 42 11.65 0.71 3.54
CA SER A 42 11.61 -0.69 3.97
C SER A 42 12.57 -0.99 5.12
N GLU A 43 13.72 -0.30 5.18
CA GLU A 43 14.69 -0.43 6.28
C GLU A 43 14.14 0.08 7.63
N GLN A 44 13.13 0.95 7.60
CA GLN A 44 12.47 1.50 8.80
C GLN A 44 11.24 0.71 9.22
N THR A 45 10.79 -0.21 8.36
CA THR A 45 9.61 -1.04 8.62
C THR A 45 10.03 -2.47 8.97
N PRO A 46 9.26 -3.15 9.83
CA PRO A 46 9.57 -4.53 10.14
C PRO A 46 9.22 -5.45 8.97
N LYS A 47 9.88 -6.60 8.96
CA LYS A 47 9.50 -7.72 8.11
C LYS A 47 8.11 -8.25 8.48
N CYS A 48 7.40 -8.76 7.48
CA CYS A 48 6.12 -9.41 7.69
C CYS A 48 6.32 -10.77 8.37
N PRO A 49 5.46 -11.14 9.32
CA PRO A 49 5.33 -12.53 9.74
C PRO A 49 5.07 -13.43 8.52
N CYS A 50 5.75 -14.58 8.41
CA CYS A 50 5.43 -15.53 7.33
C CYS A 50 4.06 -16.19 7.54
N HIS A 51 3.66 -16.33 8.79
CA HIS A 51 2.42 -16.99 9.20
C HIS A 51 1.73 -16.20 10.30
N VAL A 52 0.40 -16.17 10.24
CA VAL A 52 -0.50 -15.70 11.30
C VAL A 52 -1.54 -16.76 11.60
N LEU A 53 -2.23 -16.63 12.73
CA LEU A 53 -3.34 -17.53 13.05
C LEU A 53 -4.46 -17.38 12.03
N ALA A 54 -5.00 -18.50 11.55
CA ALA A 54 -6.14 -18.51 10.61
C ALA A 54 -7.43 -17.90 11.20
N SER A 55 -7.48 -17.64 12.51
CA SER A 55 -8.55 -16.89 13.16
C SER A 55 -8.49 -15.38 12.95
N PHE A 56 -7.37 -14.85 12.41
CA PHE A 56 -7.14 -13.42 12.17
C PHE A 56 -7.55 -12.52 13.36
N PRO A 57 -6.91 -12.66 14.53
CA PRO A 57 -7.22 -11.82 15.69
C PRO A 57 -7.01 -10.33 15.37
N LYS A 58 -7.79 -9.45 16.01
CA LYS A 58 -7.72 -7.98 15.82
C LYS A 58 -6.32 -7.41 16.06
N VAL A 59 -5.59 -8.02 16.99
CA VAL A 59 -4.22 -7.69 17.33
C VAL A 59 -3.42 -8.97 17.32
N PHE A 60 -2.27 -8.94 16.68
CA PHE A 60 -1.30 -10.01 16.63
C PHE A 60 0.01 -9.50 17.23
N ASN A 61 0.49 -10.15 18.30
CA ASN A 61 1.77 -9.84 18.91
C ASN A 61 2.71 -11.02 18.68
N ASP A 62 3.83 -10.77 18.03
CA ASP A 62 4.85 -11.79 17.73
C ASP A 62 5.93 -11.91 18.82
N GLY A 63 5.77 -11.21 19.95
CA GLY A 63 6.77 -11.10 21.02
C GLY A 63 7.67 -9.87 20.89
N SER A 64 7.82 -9.33 19.68
CA SER A 64 8.65 -8.15 19.39
C SER A 64 7.83 -6.94 18.90
N LYS A 65 6.72 -7.18 18.21
CA LYS A 65 5.93 -6.18 17.51
C LYS A 65 4.45 -6.46 17.63
N VAL A 66 3.70 -5.37 17.73
CA VAL A 66 2.24 -5.40 17.80
C VAL A 66 1.68 -4.98 16.45
N TRP A 67 1.03 -5.93 15.79
CA TRP A 67 0.36 -5.76 14.52
C TRP A 67 -1.15 -5.61 14.74
N LYS A 68 -1.78 -4.68 14.03
CA LYS A 68 -3.22 -4.44 14.11
C LYS A 68 -3.87 -4.83 12.80
N THR A 69 -5.07 -5.41 12.83
CA THR A 69 -5.81 -5.69 11.60
C THR A 69 -6.02 -4.41 10.80
N ASP A 70 -5.84 -4.51 9.48
CA ASP A 70 -6.18 -3.44 8.56
C ASP A 70 -7.71 -3.26 8.48
N PRO A 71 -8.28 -2.10 8.86
CA PRO A 71 -9.71 -1.85 8.76
C PRO A 71 -10.28 -2.00 7.34
N GLY A 72 -9.46 -1.77 6.30
CA GLY A 72 -9.83 -1.94 4.90
C GLY A 72 -9.72 -3.38 4.39
N CYS A 73 -9.23 -4.32 5.20
CA CYS A 73 -9.07 -5.73 4.85
C CYS A 73 -9.20 -6.66 6.07
N ILE A 74 -10.35 -6.58 6.74
CA ILE A 74 -10.71 -7.45 7.86
C ILE A 74 -11.23 -8.78 7.31
N ALA A 75 -10.64 -9.90 7.75
CA ALA A 75 -10.96 -11.24 7.23
C ALA A 75 -12.44 -11.65 7.33
N SER A 76 -13.11 -11.25 8.41
CA SER A 76 -14.54 -11.54 8.60
C SER A 76 -15.48 -10.66 7.79
N GLN A 77 -15.00 -9.55 7.23
CA GLN A 77 -15.83 -8.55 6.52
C GLN A 77 -15.54 -8.52 5.01
N HIS A 78 -14.27 -8.72 4.63
CA HIS A 78 -13.80 -8.60 3.25
C HIS A 78 -12.95 -9.80 2.78
N PRO A 79 -13.38 -11.05 3.02
CA PRO A 79 -12.56 -12.22 2.68
C PRO A 79 -12.29 -12.29 1.17
N ASN A 80 -11.03 -12.14 0.76
CA ASN A 80 -10.58 -12.12 -0.64
C ASN A 80 -11.09 -10.93 -1.47
N THR A 81 -11.86 -10.01 -0.87
CA THR A 81 -12.50 -8.87 -1.54
C THR A 81 -11.95 -7.53 -1.04
N CYS A 82 -10.79 -7.54 -0.40
CA CYS A 82 -10.12 -6.33 0.07
C CYS A 82 -9.87 -5.36 -1.09
N LYS A 83 -10.27 -4.10 -0.92
CA LYS A 83 -10.33 -3.11 -2.01
C LYS A 83 -8.98 -2.92 -2.71
N TYR A 84 -7.91 -2.79 -1.93
CA TYR A 84 -6.56 -2.51 -2.41
C TYR A 84 -5.70 -3.78 -2.59
N HIS A 85 -6.11 -4.90 -1.98
CA HIS A 85 -5.37 -6.17 -1.93
C HIS A 85 -6.30 -7.32 -2.33
N LYS A 86 -6.87 -7.25 -3.53
CA LYS A 86 -7.81 -8.27 -4.03
C LYS A 86 -7.15 -9.66 -4.01
N GLY A 87 -7.81 -10.64 -3.39
CA GLY A 87 -7.25 -11.97 -3.15
C GLY A 87 -6.67 -12.19 -1.75
N ALA A 88 -6.43 -11.13 -0.97
CA ALA A 88 -6.07 -11.25 0.44
C ALA A 88 -7.28 -11.68 1.27
N HIS A 89 -7.09 -12.67 2.16
CA HIS A 89 -8.12 -13.01 3.13
C HIS A 89 -8.17 -11.98 4.25
N GLY A 90 -7.02 -11.57 4.78
CA GLY A 90 -6.92 -10.50 5.77
C GLY A 90 -5.54 -9.87 5.79
N CYS A 91 -5.45 -8.62 6.26
CA CYS A 91 -4.19 -7.90 6.36
C CYS A 91 -3.96 -7.33 7.76
N TYR A 92 -2.68 -7.13 8.07
CA TYR A 92 -2.19 -6.51 9.27
C TYR A 92 -1.32 -5.31 8.92
N ARG A 93 -1.38 -4.27 9.75
CA ARG A 93 -0.56 -3.08 9.68
C ARG A 93 0.36 -2.99 10.89
N PHE A 94 1.55 -2.46 10.65
CA PHE A 94 2.47 -2.03 11.67
C PHE A 94 2.99 -0.62 11.37
N ALA A 95 3.11 0.17 12.42
CA ALA A 95 3.81 1.44 12.39
C ALA A 95 4.68 1.58 13.65
N TYR A 96 5.95 1.92 13.48
CA TYR A 96 6.88 2.10 14.60
C TYR A 96 6.67 3.44 15.32
N LYS A 97 6.25 4.47 14.59
CA LYS A 97 6.07 5.86 15.05
C LYS A 97 4.68 6.37 14.67
N SER A 98 4.31 7.51 15.26
CA SER A 98 3.10 8.24 14.89
C SER A 98 3.13 8.80 13.47
N THR A 99 4.28 8.88 12.81
CA THR A 99 4.45 9.34 11.42
C THR A 99 5.49 8.51 10.68
N GLY A 100 5.49 8.58 9.34
CA GLY A 100 6.46 7.90 8.49
C GLY A 100 6.02 6.50 8.04
N PRO A 101 6.95 5.66 7.55
CA PRO A 101 6.63 4.42 6.87
C PRO A 101 5.84 3.40 7.68
N GLY A 102 4.95 2.69 6.99
CA GLY A 102 4.16 1.59 7.54
C GLY A 102 4.39 0.30 6.77
N ALA A 103 4.31 -0.83 7.47
CA ALA A 103 4.23 -2.14 6.82
C ALA A 103 2.78 -2.60 6.78
N GLN A 104 2.32 -3.02 5.60
CA GLN A 104 1.07 -3.76 5.46
C GLN A 104 1.37 -5.18 4.97
N CYS A 105 0.93 -6.17 5.73
CA CYS A 105 1.19 -7.58 5.47
C CYS A 105 -0.14 -8.31 5.27
N CYS A 106 -0.32 -8.94 4.11
CA CYS A 106 -1.57 -9.62 3.75
C CYS A 106 -1.35 -11.12 3.61
N TYR A 107 -2.39 -11.87 3.95
CA TYR A 107 -2.35 -13.31 4.09
C TYR A 107 -3.53 -13.97 3.41
N ASN A 108 -3.34 -15.20 2.96
CA ASN A 108 -4.44 -16.03 2.47
C ASN A 108 -5.26 -16.61 3.63
N LYS A 109 -6.32 -17.37 3.32
CA LYS A 109 -7.24 -17.94 4.32
C LYS A 109 -6.58 -18.86 5.36
N ASN A 110 -5.40 -19.40 5.05
CA ASN A 110 -4.64 -20.27 5.95
C ASN A 110 -3.64 -19.47 6.80
N GLY A 111 -3.69 -18.14 6.75
CA GLY A 111 -2.75 -17.28 7.46
C GLY A 111 -1.34 -17.28 6.85
N VAL A 112 -1.17 -17.71 5.59
CA VAL A 112 0.14 -17.70 4.92
C VAL A 112 0.33 -16.39 4.18
N TRP A 113 1.49 -15.76 4.37
CA TRP A 113 1.84 -14.49 3.74
C TRP A 113 1.82 -14.58 2.21
N ILE A 114 1.25 -13.58 1.56
CA ILE A 114 1.15 -13.51 0.10
C ILE A 114 2.34 -12.72 -0.45
N LYS A 115 3.15 -13.37 -1.30
CA LYS A 115 4.32 -12.75 -1.95
C LYS A 115 3.99 -11.97 -3.22
N ASP A 116 3.04 -12.47 -4.01
CA ASP A 116 2.72 -11.88 -5.32
C ASP A 116 1.78 -10.67 -5.14
N PRO A 117 2.22 -9.45 -5.49
CA PRO A 117 1.39 -8.25 -5.35
C PRO A 117 0.10 -8.31 -6.15
N HIS A 118 0.09 -9.02 -7.28
CA HIS A 118 -1.10 -9.17 -8.12
C HIS A 118 -2.08 -10.21 -7.57
N ARG A 119 -1.74 -10.89 -6.47
CA ARG A 119 -2.60 -11.87 -5.79
C ARG A 119 -3.03 -11.42 -4.38
N GLY A 120 -2.91 -10.12 -4.11
CA GLY A 120 -3.35 -9.54 -2.83
C GLY A 120 -2.25 -9.53 -1.77
N ALA A 121 -0.97 -9.45 -2.15
CA ALA A 121 0.05 -9.10 -1.17
C ALA A 121 -0.22 -7.70 -0.59
N GLY A 122 0.27 -7.49 0.64
CA GLY A 122 0.28 -6.16 1.23
C GLY A 122 1.33 -5.27 0.59
N THR A 123 1.42 -4.03 1.06
CA THR A 123 2.33 -3.01 0.54
C THR A 123 3.17 -2.43 1.65
N LEU A 124 4.41 -2.05 1.31
CA LEU A 124 5.12 -1.00 2.03
C LEU A 124 4.38 0.30 1.80
N ASP A 125 4.02 1.03 2.86
CA ASP A 125 3.45 2.37 2.76
C ASP A 125 4.53 3.38 3.11
N ARG A 126 4.68 4.44 2.31
CA ARG A 126 5.61 5.55 2.64
C ARG A 126 5.11 6.29 3.87
N GLU A 127 3.81 6.46 3.96
CA GLU A 127 3.15 7.06 5.10
C GLU A 127 2.18 6.03 5.66
N ARG A 128 2.35 5.65 6.93
CA ARG A 128 1.45 4.71 7.57
C ARG A 128 0.01 5.18 7.40
N ALA A 129 -0.90 4.25 7.18
CA ALA A 129 -2.30 4.56 7.30
C ALA A 129 -2.63 4.95 8.76
N PRO A 130 -3.51 5.95 8.98
CA PRO A 130 -3.89 6.36 10.32
C PRO A 130 -4.74 5.28 11.01
N ASP A 131 -4.56 5.14 12.33
CA ASP A 131 -5.40 4.26 13.16
C ASP A 131 -6.78 4.88 13.44
N SER A 132 -6.91 6.19 13.22
CA SER A 132 -8.11 6.98 13.49
C SER A 132 -8.35 8.00 12.37
N PHE A 133 -9.60 8.17 11.97
CA PHE A 133 -9.99 9.18 10.97
C PHE A 133 -9.69 10.62 11.43
N PHE A 134 -9.55 10.84 12.75
CA PHE A 134 -9.23 12.16 13.30
C PHE A 134 -7.76 12.57 13.10
N ASP A 135 -6.88 11.65 12.71
CA ASP A 135 -5.49 11.95 12.34
C ASP A 135 -5.41 12.44 10.88
N LEU A 136 -6.02 13.61 10.64
CA LEU A 136 -6.26 14.14 9.29
C LEU A 136 -4.98 14.42 8.52
N SER A 137 -3.90 14.84 9.19
CA SER A 137 -2.60 15.07 8.56
C SER A 137 -2.01 13.77 8.05
N GLN A 138 -2.00 12.71 8.87
CA GLN A 138 -1.51 11.40 8.44
C GLN A 138 -2.41 10.78 7.38
N LEU A 139 -3.73 10.94 7.51
CA LEU A 139 -4.69 10.51 6.50
C LEU A 139 -4.41 11.17 5.14
N ALA A 140 -4.19 12.48 5.13
CA ALA A 140 -3.87 13.22 3.91
C ALA A 140 -2.53 12.77 3.32
N ALA A 141 -1.51 12.57 4.15
CA ALA A 141 -0.18 12.13 3.72
C ALA A 141 -0.22 10.71 3.11
N HIS A 142 -0.85 9.75 3.80
CA HIS A 142 -1.06 8.39 3.29
C HIS A 142 -1.88 8.40 2.00
N HIS A 143 -2.97 9.18 1.97
CA HIS A 143 -3.78 9.29 0.76
C HIS A 143 -2.97 9.82 -0.43
N HIS A 144 -2.13 10.83 -0.18
CA HIS A 144 -1.31 11.46 -1.19
C HIS A 144 -0.19 10.56 -1.71
N HIS A 145 0.53 9.88 -0.80
CA HIS A 145 1.74 9.13 -1.13
C HIS A 145 1.49 7.67 -1.49
N ASP A 146 0.38 7.09 -1.07
CA ASP A 146 0.14 5.65 -1.20
C ASP A 146 -1.17 5.32 -1.91
N VAL A 147 -2.26 6.07 -1.64
CA VAL A 147 -3.59 5.77 -2.23
C VAL A 147 -3.75 6.35 -3.64
N VAL A 148 -3.49 7.64 -3.85
CA VAL A 148 -3.65 8.28 -5.18
C VAL A 148 -2.79 7.60 -6.25
N PRO A 149 -1.51 7.28 -5.99
CA PRO A 149 -0.71 6.52 -6.95
C PRO A 149 -1.34 5.16 -7.29
N TRP A 150 -1.81 4.40 -6.29
CA TRP A 150 -2.52 3.15 -6.54
C TRP A 150 -3.78 3.35 -7.39
N GLU A 151 -4.53 4.43 -7.19
CA GLU A 151 -5.73 4.73 -7.98
C GLU A 151 -5.44 5.06 -9.44
N ASN A 152 -4.27 5.61 -9.73
CA ASN A 152 -3.81 5.90 -11.09
C ASN A 152 -3.14 4.66 -11.73
N CYS A 153 -2.40 3.87 -10.96
CA CYS A 153 -1.64 2.73 -11.48
C CYS A 153 -2.44 1.42 -11.57
N CYS A 154 -3.37 1.14 -10.64
CA CYS A 154 -3.87 -0.23 -10.42
C CYS A 154 -5.40 -0.37 -10.32
N LYS A 155 -6.12 0.69 -9.95
CA LYS A 155 -7.57 0.59 -9.66
C LYS A 155 -8.42 0.27 -10.89
N ASP A 156 -8.04 0.84 -12.03
CA ASP A 156 -8.81 0.80 -13.26
C ASP A 156 -8.38 -0.43 -14.08
N PRO A 157 -9.30 -1.37 -14.40
CA PRO A 157 -8.95 -2.57 -15.15
C PRO A 157 -8.49 -2.28 -16.59
N ALA A 158 -8.73 -1.08 -17.12
CA ALA A 158 -8.22 -0.66 -18.42
C ALA A 158 -6.75 -0.22 -18.36
N VAL A 159 -6.19 0.03 -17.17
CA VAL A 159 -4.76 0.33 -17.02
C VAL A 159 -3.97 -0.98 -17.14
N PRO A 160 -2.95 -1.05 -18.01
CA PRO A 160 -2.13 -2.24 -18.19
C PRO A 160 -1.46 -2.73 -16.91
N ARG A 161 -1.28 -4.04 -16.79
CA ARG A 161 -0.73 -4.68 -15.57
C ARG A 161 0.70 -4.26 -15.27
N ASP A 162 1.51 -4.03 -16.30
CA ASP A 162 2.87 -3.49 -16.22
C ASP A 162 2.89 -2.05 -15.70
N VAL A 163 1.89 -1.23 -16.01
CA VAL A 163 1.74 0.09 -15.38
C VAL A 163 1.43 -0.06 -13.88
N CYS A 164 0.58 -1.01 -13.49
CA CYS A 164 0.38 -1.31 -12.07
C CYS A 164 1.66 -1.84 -11.40
N GLN A 165 2.54 -2.53 -12.13
CA GLN A 165 3.83 -2.98 -11.60
C GLN A 165 4.70 -1.80 -11.16
N LEU A 166 4.63 -0.65 -11.83
CA LEU A 166 5.35 0.57 -11.42
C LEU A 166 4.98 1.00 -9.99
N TYR A 167 3.74 0.77 -9.56
CA TYR A 167 3.33 0.98 -8.16
C TYR A 167 4.04 0.02 -7.22
N PHE A 168 3.99 -1.27 -7.52
CA PHE A 168 4.60 -2.30 -6.68
C PHE A 168 6.14 -2.22 -6.64
N ASP A 169 6.79 -1.63 -7.64
CA ASP A 169 8.22 -1.39 -7.61
C ASP A 169 8.61 -0.34 -6.56
N LYS A 170 7.70 0.58 -6.21
CA LYS A 170 7.91 1.62 -5.18
C LYS A 170 7.23 1.30 -3.85
N ARG A 171 6.25 0.40 -3.88
CA ARG A 171 5.46 -0.09 -2.75
C ARG A 171 5.46 -1.61 -2.76
N PRO A 172 6.65 -2.26 -2.69
CA PRO A 172 6.73 -3.69 -2.79
C PRO A 172 6.01 -4.34 -1.61
N PRO A 173 5.58 -5.60 -1.78
CA PRO A 173 5.24 -6.42 -0.64
C PRO A 173 6.40 -6.43 0.36
N GLY A 174 6.08 -6.55 1.65
CA GLY A 174 7.10 -6.82 2.65
C GLY A 174 7.86 -8.11 2.34
N VAL A 175 8.85 -8.44 3.16
CA VAL A 175 9.51 -9.75 3.08
C VAL A 175 9.26 -10.50 4.38
N CYS A 176 9.12 -11.82 4.29
CA CYS A 176 8.98 -12.68 5.47
C CYS A 176 10.25 -13.52 5.74
N GLU A 177 11.19 -13.56 4.79
CA GLU A 177 12.42 -14.34 4.92
C GLU A 177 13.25 -13.90 6.14
N LYS A 178 13.71 -14.89 6.92
CA LYS A 178 14.44 -14.70 8.19
C LYS A 178 13.63 -13.93 9.24
N TYR A 179 12.30 -14.03 9.19
CA TYR A 179 11.47 -13.61 10.30
C TYR A 179 11.60 -14.66 11.42
N THR A 180 12.32 -14.30 12.48
CA THR A 180 12.53 -15.14 13.67
C THR A 180 11.69 -14.58 14.81
N PHE A 181 11.02 -15.48 15.53
CA PHE A 181 10.28 -15.19 16.76
C PHE A 181 11.20 -14.69 17.86
#